data_AF-A0A1Q7YL57-F1
#
_entry.id   AF-A0A1Q7YL57-F1
#
_cell.length_a   1.000
_cell.length_b   1.000
_cell.length_c   1.000
_cell.angle_alpha   90.00
_cell.angle_beta   90.00
_cell.angle_gamma   90.00
#
_symmetry.space_group_name_H-M   'P 1'
#
loop_
_entity.id
_entity.type
_entity.pdbx_description
1 polymer ?
#
loop_
_entity_poly.entity_id
_entity_poly.type
_entity_poly.pdbx_seq_one_letter_code
_entity_poly.pdbx_strand_id
1 'polypeptide(L)'
;MPVTNICGKDVPQCVTFDSTNSAGLGDAQTAFPGAHGHSNTADAVTNLLNCHGATRVMMVGHGIRGKIFTGMDDGDTNNIGSNNKGEWKAELERFKNQGLDELIFCSCFTGFGQSGDTLLKNVVEAINVQGATHAKVSAFTGVLTLTQQGVICHAGEWKTVEPQAVLHPMLISASTFSLRDMTMDLKLFDQNEYKTISADNVSLISYHRADLKGRGPLIARLEGCDTEKLLSMINFSAPFELEGEPLAVVTGEVEIEYLVGKEIERKGFTVYSDMLLRDKQHPTTFYNASPDLASSLWGFMPLR
;
A
#
# COMPACT_ATOMS: atom_id res chain seq x y z
N MET A 1 -0.99 -7.35 24.40
CA MET A 1 -0.16 -6.23 24.90
C MET A 1 -0.21 -5.15 23.82
N PRO A 2 -0.28 -3.85 24.18
CA PRO A 2 -0.30 -2.79 23.16
C PRO A 2 0.97 -2.86 22.31
N VAL A 3 0.84 -2.59 21.01
CA VAL A 3 2.01 -2.47 20.12
C VAL A 3 2.78 -1.23 20.53
N THR A 4 4.03 -1.41 20.97
CA THR A 4 4.90 -0.29 21.36
C THR A 4 5.90 0.09 20.28
N ASN A 5 6.13 -0.80 19.31
CA ASN A 5 7.11 -0.61 18.25
C ASN A 5 6.66 -1.32 16.96
N ILE A 6 6.81 -0.64 15.82
CA ILE A 6 6.50 -1.17 14.48
C ILE A 6 7.76 -1.03 13.64
N CYS A 7 8.42 -2.14 13.32
CA CYS A 7 9.68 -2.18 12.57
C CYS A 7 10.75 -1.17 13.04
N GLY A 8 10.99 -1.10 14.35
CA GLY A 8 11.97 -0.19 14.95
C GLY A 8 11.46 1.23 15.18
N LYS A 9 10.20 1.53 14.85
CA LYS A 9 9.56 2.83 15.10
C LYS A 9 8.64 2.75 16.31
N ASP A 10 8.90 3.57 17.33
CA ASP A 10 8.05 3.61 18.51
C ASP A 10 6.67 4.16 18.17
N VAL A 11 5.64 3.44 18.62
CA VAL A 11 4.23 3.79 18.44
C VAL A 11 3.87 4.94 19.39
N PRO A 12 3.34 6.07 18.89
CA PRO A 12 2.90 7.15 19.74
C PRO A 12 1.61 6.78 20.49
N GLN A 13 1.33 7.48 21.58
CA GLN A 13 0.06 7.31 22.32
C GLN A 13 -1.17 7.79 21.55
N CYS A 14 -0.97 8.66 20.55
CA CYS A 14 -2.03 9.23 19.75
C CYS A 14 -2.05 8.59 18.36
N VAL A 15 -3.05 7.75 18.12
CA VAL A 15 -3.22 6.99 16.89
C VAL A 15 -4.64 7.15 16.38
N THR A 16 -4.79 7.32 15.07
CA THR A 16 -6.09 7.23 14.39
C THR A 16 -6.04 6.16 13.31
N PHE A 17 -7.20 5.58 12.98
CA PHE A 17 -7.30 4.56 11.93
C PHE A 17 -8.40 4.90 10.93
N ASP A 18 -8.15 4.66 9.64
CA ASP A 18 -9.20 4.81 8.63
C ASP A 18 -10.39 3.91 8.97
N SER A 19 -11.62 4.37 8.77
CA SER A 19 -12.83 3.59 9.08
C SER A 19 -13.26 2.70 7.91
N THR A 20 -12.31 2.29 7.05
CA THR A 20 -12.60 1.49 5.86
C THR A 20 -13.02 0.07 6.23
N ASN A 21 -14.26 -0.30 5.94
CA ASN A 21 -14.79 -1.63 6.29
C ASN A 21 -13.97 -2.76 5.66
N SER A 22 -12.97 -3.24 6.39
CA SER A 22 -12.07 -4.32 6.03
C SER A 22 -11.97 -5.26 7.22
N ALA A 23 -11.79 -6.55 6.95
CA ALA A 23 -11.67 -7.56 8.00
C ALA A 23 -10.54 -7.24 9.00
N GLY A 24 -9.50 -6.53 8.55
CA GLY A 24 -8.35 -6.14 9.38
C GLY A 24 -8.65 -5.07 10.44
N LEU A 25 -9.60 -4.16 10.25
CA LEU A 25 -9.79 -3.05 11.20
C LEU A 25 -10.28 -3.48 12.59
N GLY A 26 -10.96 -4.63 12.71
CA GLY A 26 -11.28 -5.20 14.02
C GLY A 26 -10.01 -5.49 14.84
N ASP A 27 -8.96 -5.93 14.17
CA ASP A 27 -7.65 -6.19 14.78
C ASP A 27 -6.89 -4.88 15.09
N ALA A 28 -7.15 -3.79 14.34
CA ALA A 28 -6.51 -2.48 14.56
C ALA A 28 -6.79 -1.94 15.96
N GLN A 29 -8.02 -2.06 16.45
CA GLN A 29 -8.39 -1.60 17.79
C GLN A 29 -7.66 -2.38 18.89
N THR A 30 -7.36 -3.65 18.63
CA THR A 30 -6.58 -4.50 19.54
C THR A 30 -5.10 -4.12 19.51
N ALA A 31 -4.56 -3.85 18.30
CA ALA A 31 -3.19 -3.42 18.08
C ALA A 31 -2.90 -2.04 18.69
N PHE A 32 -3.87 -1.11 18.61
CA PHE A 32 -3.77 0.27 19.07
C PHE A 32 -4.91 0.62 20.04
N PRO A 33 -4.82 0.21 21.31
CA PRO A 33 -5.84 0.54 22.30
C PRO A 33 -6.00 2.06 22.44
N GLY A 34 -7.23 2.55 22.28
CA GLY A 34 -7.54 3.99 22.36
C GLY A 34 -7.42 4.74 21.04
N ALA A 35 -7.07 4.07 19.93
CA ALA A 35 -7.11 4.70 18.63
C ALA A 35 -8.55 5.06 18.22
N HIS A 36 -8.70 6.15 17.47
CA HIS A 36 -10.00 6.63 17.00
C HIS A 36 -10.17 6.44 15.49
N GLY A 37 -11.32 5.91 15.09
CA GLY A 37 -11.67 5.77 13.68
C GLY A 37 -11.94 7.12 13.03
N HIS A 38 -11.61 7.26 11.75
CA HIS A 38 -11.92 8.46 10.95
C HIS A 38 -12.42 8.12 9.54
N SER A 39 -13.34 8.94 9.05
CA SER A 39 -13.95 8.75 7.73
C SER A 39 -13.29 9.56 6.62
N ASN A 40 -12.46 10.55 6.99
CA ASN A 40 -11.78 11.46 6.07
C ASN A 40 -10.55 12.09 6.74
N THR A 41 -9.82 12.95 6.01
CA THR A 41 -8.61 13.60 6.54
C THR A 41 -8.92 14.57 7.69
N ALA A 42 -10.00 15.35 7.60
CA ALA A 42 -10.36 16.34 8.62
C ALA A 42 -10.70 15.68 9.98
N ASP A 43 -11.40 14.56 9.95
CA ASP A 43 -11.69 13.72 11.12
C ASP A 43 -10.40 13.18 11.74
N ALA A 44 -9.50 12.64 10.91
CA ALA A 44 -8.20 12.11 11.36
C ALA A 44 -7.41 13.19 12.11
N VAL A 45 -7.26 14.36 11.50
CA VAL A 45 -6.55 15.50 12.09
C VAL A 45 -7.21 15.96 13.39
N THR A 46 -8.54 16.07 13.40
CA THR A 46 -9.27 16.51 14.60
C THR A 46 -9.08 15.54 15.76
N ASN A 47 -9.16 14.23 15.49
CA ASN A 47 -8.92 13.21 16.49
C ASN A 47 -7.49 13.27 17.03
N LEU A 48 -6.49 13.49 16.17
CA LEU A 48 -5.09 13.61 16.59
C LEU A 48 -4.82 14.88 17.41
N LEU A 49 -5.43 16.01 17.05
CA LEU A 49 -5.31 17.26 17.81
C LEU A 49 -5.97 17.19 19.19
N ASN A 50 -6.98 16.33 19.36
CA ASN A 50 -7.64 16.10 20.65
C ASN A 50 -6.80 15.25 21.61
N CYS A 51 -5.70 14.65 21.15
CA CYS A 51 -4.75 13.96 22.02
C CYS A 51 -3.87 14.96 22.79
N HIS A 52 -4.36 15.43 23.93
CA HIS A 52 -3.65 16.39 24.76
C HIS A 52 -2.23 15.92 25.13
N GLY A 53 -1.23 16.77 24.84
CA GLY A 53 0.17 16.53 25.20
C GLY A 53 0.94 15.58 24.27
N ALA A 54 0.28 15.03 23.24
CA ALA A 54 0.96 14.21 22.25
C ALA A 54 1.77 15.09 21.28
N THR A 55 3.10 14.95 21.29
CA THR A 55 3.98 15.59 20.30
C THR A 55 4.29 14.68 19.12
N ARG A 56 3.98 13.38 19.23
CA ARG A 56 4.08 12.41 18.13
C ARG A 56 2.70 11.81 17.89
N VAL A 57 2.31 11.72 16.63
CA VAL A 57 0.99 11.25 16.22
C VAL A 57 1.10 10.28 15.05
N MET A 58 0.17 9.33 14.94
CA MET A 58 0.18 8.33 13.88
C MET A 58 -1.21 8.21 13.23
N MET A 59 -1.22 8.22 11.89
CA MET A 59 -2.38 7.84 11.09
C MET A 59 -2.13 6.44 10.53
N VAL A 60 -3.00 5.51 10.87
CA VAL A 60 -3.04 4.15 10.33
C VAL A 60 -4.09 4.12 9.23
N GLY A 61 -3.74 3.54 8.08
CA GLY A 61 -4.69 3.41 6.99
C GLY A 61 -4.18 2.53 5.88
N HIS A 62 -4.99 2.34 4.86
CA HIS A 62 -4.56 1.66 3.65
C HIS A 62 -3.63 2.58 2.86
N GLY A 63 -2.51 2.05 2.39
CA GLY A 63 -1.52 2.81 1.65
C GLY A 63 -1.41 2.39 0.18
N ILE A 64 -0.79 3.25 -0.61
CA ILE A 64 -0.17 2.97 -1.91
C ILE A 64 0.96 3.98 -2.11
N ARG A 65 1.83 3.79 -3.10
CA ARG A 65 2.94 4.70 -3.43
C ARG A 65 2.52 6.17 -3.43
N GLY A 66 3.05 6.96 -2.49
CA GLY A 66 2.78 8.41 -2.41
C GLY A 66 1.36 8.79 -2.02
N LYS A 67 0.62 7.88 -1.37
CA LYS A 67 -0.73 8.12 -0.87
C LYS A 67 -1.02 7.29 0.39
N ILE A 68 -1.78 7.85 1.31
CA ILE A 68 -2.44 7.13 2.41
C ILE A 68 -3.93 7.46 2.36
N PHE A 69 -4.77 6.44 2.50
CA PHE A 69 -6.22 6.61 2.60
C PHE A 69 -6.59 6.93 4.04
N THR A 70 -7.53 7.86 4.19
CA THR A 70 -8.04 8.34 5.48
C THR A 70 -9.54 8.11 5.61
N GLY A 71 -10.14 7.29 4.74
CA GLY A 71 -11.58 7.08 4.62
C GLY A 71 -11.95 5.97 3.64
N MET A 72 -13.25 5.64 3.56
CA MET A 72 -13.79 4.50 2.80
C MET A 72 -13.76 4.66 1.27
N ASP A 73 -13.83 5.89 0.76
CA ASP A 73 -13.99 6.13 -0.68
C ASP A 73 -12.70 6.65 -1.32
N ASP A 74 -12.52 6.38 -2.61
CA ASP A 74 -11.44 6.93 -3.43
C ASP A 74 -11.64 8.42 -3.79
N GLY A 75 -12.64 9.06 -3.19
CA GLY A 75 -12.90 10.49 -3.32
C GLY A 75 -11.69 11.33 -2.89
N ASP A 76 -11.55 12.50 -3.51
CA ASP A 76 -10.40 13.38 -3.33
C ASP A 76 -10.24 13.88 -1.88
N THR A 77 -11.26 13.82 -1.02
CA THR A 77 -11.18 14.23 0.39
C THR A 77 -10.74 13.12 1.36
N ASN A 78 -10.70 11.87 0.89
CA ASN A 78 -10.53 10.68 1.73
C ASN A 78 -9.14 10.06 1.62
N ASN A 79 -8.17 10.83 1.13
CA ASN A 79 -6.79 10.41 1.07
C ASN A 79 -5.84 11.61 1.14
N ILE A 80 -4.62 11.36 1.61
CA ILE A 80 -3.52 12.31 1.55
C ILE A 80 -2.57 11.83 0.45
N GLY A 81 -2.67 12.44 -0.73
CA GLY A 81 -1.84 12.16 -1.89
C GLY A 81 -1.25 13.41 -2.52
N SER A 82 -0.22 13.27 -3.35
CA SER A 82 0.35 14.43 -4.05
C SER A 82 -0.61 15.02 -5.10
N ASN A 83 -1.53 14.22 -5.63
CA ASN A 83 -2.47 14.62 -6.69
C ASN A 83 -3.67 15.44 -6.20
N ASN A 84 -3.96 15.43 -4.90
CA ASN A 84 -5.12 16.10 -4.28
C ASN A 84 -4.69 17.05 -3.13
N LYS A 85 -3.50 17.65 -3.23
CA LYS A 85 -2.95 18.56 -2.20
C LYS A 85 -3.93 19.66 -1.76
N GLY A 86 -4.78 20.16 -2.66
CA GLY A 86 -5.80 21.16 -2.33
C GLY A 86 -6.80 20.72 -1.27
N GLU A 87 -7.11 19.43 -1.19
CA GLU A 87 -8.16 18.90 -0.32
C GLU A 87 -7.69 18.68 1.12
N TRP A 88 -6.48 18.16 1.32
CA TRP A 88 -5.98 17.81 2.65
C TRP A 88 -5.07 18.87 3.27
N LYS A 89 -4.50 19.79 2.47
CA LYS A 89 -3.48 20.72 2.97
C LYS A 89 -4.00 21.57 4.13
N ALA A 90 -5.17 22.19 3.96
CA ALA A 90 -5.74 23.06 4.99
C ALA A 90 -5.94 22.32 6.33
N GLU A 91 -6.33 21.04 6.26
CA GLU A 91 -6.47 20.20 7.45
C GLU A 91 -5.12 19.96 8.13
N LEU A 92 -4.09 19.54 7.39
CA LEU A 92 -2.77 19.30 7.98
C LEU A 92 -2.10 20.58 8.51
N GLU A 93 -2.40 21.75 7.92
CA GLU A 93 -1.91 23.04 8.43
C GLU A 93 -2.41 23.35 9.85
N ARG A 94 -3.46 22.67 10.34
CA ARG A 94 -3.93 22.81 11.72
C ARG A 94 -2.93 22.30 12.76
N PHE A 95 -1.96 21.45 12.37
CA PHE A 95 -0.85 21.05 13.23
C PHE A 95 0.19 22.16 13.45
N LYS A 96 0.17 23.23 12.66
CA LYS A 96 1.08 24.36 12.85
C LYS A 96 0.92 24.92 14.27
N ASN A 97 2.05 25.13 14.93
CA ASN A 97 2.14 25.66 16.29
C ASN A 97 1.52 24.77 17.39
N GLN A 98 1.22 23.50 17.10
CA GLN A 98 0.69 22.55 18.09
C GLN A 98 1.77 21.79 18.86
N GLY A 99 3.05 22.16 18.69
CA GLY A 99 4.17 21.47 19.34
C GLY A 99 4.39 20.04 18.83
N LEU A 100 4.01 19.78 17.57
CA LEU A 100 4.20 18.47 16.94
C LEU A 100 5.68 18.24 16.59
N ASP A 101 6.22 17.12 17.03
CA ASP A 101 7.56 16.60 16.70
C ASP A 101 7.51 15.66 15.49
N GLU A 102 6.46 14.83 15.37
CA GLU A 102 6.38 13.82 14.31
C GLU A 102 4.94 13.43 13.92
N LEU A 103 4.66 13.40 12.62
CA LEU A 103 3.50 12.74 12.02
C LEU A 103 3.94 11.44 11.32
N ILE A 104 3.32 10.31 11.67
CA ILE A 104 3.66 8.99 11.13
C ILE A 104 2.49 8.45 10.30
N PHE A 105 2.76 8.06 9.05
CA PHE A 105 1.85 7.32 8.20
C PHE A 105 2.18 5.82 8.28
N CYS A 106 1.32 5.07 8.96
CA CYS A 106 1.41 3.62 9.13
C CYS A 106 0.51 2.92 8.11
N SER A 107 1.07 2.68 6.92
CA SER A 107 0.36 2.15 5.76
C SER A 107 1.35 1.54 4.77
N CYS A 108 0.89 0.60 3.95
CA CYS A 108 1.74 -0.06 2.96
C CYS A 108 2.23 0.91 1.87
N PHE A 109 3.52 0.84 1.55
CA PHE A 109 4.14 1.53 0.40
C PHE A 109 3.99 3.06 0.33
N THR A 110 3.42 3.74 1.34
CA THR A 110 3.16 5.19 1.28
C THR A 110 4.44 5.99 1.09
N GLY A 111 5.55 5.58 1.71
CA GLY A 111 6.86 6.18 1.56
C GLY A 111 7.67 5.70 0.35
N PHE A 112 7.13 4.82 -0.50
CA PHE A 112 7.89 4.15 -1.55
C PHE A 112 8.11 5.01 -2.81
N GLY A 113 9.37 5.12 -3.23
CA GLY A 113 9.79 5.77 -4.47
C GLY A 113 9.53 7.28 -4.51
N GLN A 114 9.70 7.87 -5.70
CA GLN A 114 9.60 9.33 -5.89
C GLN A 114 8.23 9.92 -5.46
N SER A 115 7.14 9.17 -5.67
CA SER A 115 5.80 9.59 -5.25
C SER A 115 5.70 9.69 -3.72
N GLY A 116 6.30 8.73 -2.99
CA GLY A 116 6.40 8.77 -1.53
C GLY A 116 7.20 9.97 -1.04
N ASP A 117 8.33 10.26 -1.67
CA ASP A 117 9.20 11.39 -1.32
C ASP A 117 8.49 12.73 -1.51
N THR A 118 7.79 12.85 -2.64
CA THR A 118 7.00 14.03 -2.98
C THR A 118 5.87 14.23 -1.99
N LEU A 119 5.16 13.15 -1.61
CA LEU A 119 4.13 13.21 -0.57
C LEU A 119 4.73 13.67 0.77
N LEU A 120 5.77 13.00 1.27
CA LEU A 120 6.37 13.31 2.56
C LEU A 120 6.87 14.76 2.62
N LYS A 121 7.51 15.26 1.56
CA LYS A 121 7.91 16.66 1.46
C LYS A 121 6.70 17.60 1.52
N ASN A 122 5.67 17.34 0.72
CA ASN A 122 4.47 18.17 0.68
C ASN A 122 3.77 18.23 2.05
N VAL A 123 3.76 17.13 2.80
CA VAL A 123 3.18 17.06 4.14
C VAL A 123 4.05 17.78 5.16
N VAL A 124 5.38 17.60 5.13
CA VAL A 124 6.31 18.35 5.99
C VAL A 124 6.13 19.85 5.80
N GLU A 125 6.04 20.32 4.55
CA GLU A 125 5.78 21.74 4.24
C GLU A 125 4.41 22.21 4.76
N ALA A 126 3.39 21.35 4.75
CA ALA A 126 2.06 21.70 5.22
C ALA A 126 1.98 21.80 6.75
N ILE A 127 2.59 20.88 7.49
CA ILE A 127 2.49 20.88 8.96
C ILE A 127 3.46 21.87 9.63
N ASN A 128 4.44 22.40 8.87
CA ASN A 128 5.46 23.28 9.42
C ASN A 128 5.27 24.77 9.06
N VAL A 129 5.71 25.63 9.96
CA VAL A 129 5.93 27.06 9.74
C VAL A 129 7.43 27.26 9.52
N GLN A 130 7.78 27.93 8.42
CA GLN A 130 9.18 28.19 8.07
C GLN A 130 9.91 28.88 9.24
N GLY A 131 10.95 28.22 9.75
CA GLY A 131 11.81 28.74 10.82
C GLY A 131 11.24 28.67 12.24
N ALA A 132 10.06 28.07 12.44
CA ALA A 132 9.42 28.02 13.77
C ALA A 132 9.07 26.61 14.26
N THR A 133 8.81 25.66 13.35
CA THR A 133 8.48 24.27 13.71
C THR A 133 9.43 23.28 13.04
N HIS A 134 9.66 22.16 13.72
CA HIS A 134 10.62 21.13 13.33
C HIS A 134 9.98 19.74 13.16
N ALA A 135 8.67 19.69 12.93
CA ALA A 135 7.91 18.45 12.84
C ALA A 135 8.39 17.60 11.66
N LYS A 136 8.72 16.34 11.92
CA LYS A 136 9.11 15.35 10.91
C LYS A 136 7.89 14.61 10.39
N VAL A 137 8.00 14.05 9.19
CA VAL A 137 6.97 13.14 8.66
C VAL A 137 7.62 11.84 8.27
N SER A 138 7.02 10.72 8.71
CA SER A 138 7.50 9.38 8.45
C SER A 138 6.46 8.55 7.70
N ALA A 139 6.87 7.72 6.74
CA ALA A 139 6.01 6.70 6.12
C ALA A 139 6.79 5.41 5.85
N PHE A 140 6.10 4.28 5.88
CA PHE A 140 6.71 2.99 5.59
C PHE A 140 6.82 2.74 4.08
N THR A 141 7.91 2.10 3.64
CA THR A 141 8.18 1.89 2.21
C THR A 141 7.73 0.54 1.68
N GLY A 142 7.29 -0.39 2.53
CA GLY A 142 6.94 -1.75 2.08
C GLY A 142 5.66 -2.30 2.69
N VAL A 143 5.61 -3.61 2.95
CA VAL A 143 4.39 -4.31 3.37
C VAL A 143 4.27 -4.31 4.89
N LEU A 144 3.14 -3.77 5.35
CA LEU A 144 2.63 -3.90 6.71
C LEU A 144 1.36 -4.75 6.67
N THR A 145 1.27 -5.75 7.54
CA THR A 145 0.02 -6.48 7.77
C THR A 145 -0.47 -6.23 9.18
N LEU A 146 -1.79 -6.29 9.33
CA LEU A 146 -2.46 -6.12 10.59
C LEU A 146 -3.02 -7.46 11.05
N THR A 147 -2.69 -7.81 12.30
CA THR A 147 -3.10 -9.03 12.99
C THR A 147 -3.66 -8.68 14.36
N GLN A 148 -4.31 -9.63 15.01
CA GLN A 148 -4.74 -9.50 16.41
C GLN A 148 -3.60 -9.15 17.37
N GLN A 149 -2.36 -9.51 17.05
CA GLN A 149 -1.19 -9.27 17.87
C GLN A 149 -0.55 -7.90 17.61
N GLY A 150 -0.90 -7.24 16.49
CA GLY A 150 -0.33 -5.97 16.11
C GLY A 150 -0.07 -5.81 14.62
N VAL A 151 0.75 -4.81 14.30
CA VAL A 151 1.26 -4.60 12.94
C VAL A 151 2.55 -5.40 12.76
N ILE A 152 2.58 -6.25 11.73
CA ILE A 152 3.75 -7.03 11.32
C ILE A 152 4.38 -6.38 10.09
N CYS A 153 5.71 -6.36 10.06
CA CYS A 153 6.48 -5.81 8.96
C CYS A 153 7.20 -6.95 8.22
N HIS A 154 7.13 -6.95 6.90
CA HIS A 154 7.71 -8.04 6.10
C HIS A 154 8.98 -7.61 5.38
N ALA A 155 8.87 -6.57 4.57
CA ALA A 155 9.99 -5.94 3.87
C ALA A 155 9.72 -4.44 3.77
N GLY A 156 10.75 -3.62 3.90
CA GLY A 156 10.66 -2.16 3.85
C GLY A 156 11.37 -1.49 5.02
N GLU A 157 11.30 -0.17 5.02
CA GLU A 157 11.91 0.69 6.04
C GLU A 157 11.04 1.92 6.29
N TRP A 158 11.28 2.59 7.41
CA TRP A 158 10.68 3.89 7.68
C TRP A 158 11.47 4.98 6.97
N LYS A 159 10.81 5.70 6.06
CA LYS A 159 11.37 6.90 5.45
C LYS A 159 10.88 8.13 6.20
N THR A 160 11.82 8.99 6.60
CA THR A 160 11.51 10.21 7.37
C THR A 160 12.04 11.45 6.63
N VAL A 161 11.22 12.50 6.55
CA VAL A 161 11.60 13.82 6.02
C VAL A 161 11.51 14.87 7.12
N GLU A 162 12.49 15.77 7.16
CA GLU A 162 12.57 16.88 8.13
C GLU A 162 12.41 18.24 7.43
N PRO A 163 11.95 19.31 8.12
CA PRO A 163 11.61 20.60 7.50
C PRO A 163 12.76 21.36 6.84
N GLN A 164 14.00 21.03 7.21
CA GLN A 164 15.22 21.67 6.71
C GLN A 164 16.10 20.71 5.91
N ALA A 165 15.62 19.50 5.62
CA ALA A 165 16.36 18.59 4.76
C ALA A 165 16.44 19.22 3.36
N VAL A 166 17.63 19.70 2.99
CA VAL A 166 17.96 19.96 1.59
C VAL A 166 17.74 18.64 0.89
N LEU A 167 16.71 18.57 0.04
CA LEU A 167 16.50 17.43 -0.83
C LEU A 167 17.65 17.45 -1.83
N HIS A 168 18.77 16.85 -1.46
CA HIS A 168 19.54 16.14 -2.46
C HIS A 168 18.53 15.21 -3.14
N PRO A 169 18.48 15.13 -4.48
CA PRO A 169 17.78 14.03 -5.11
C PRO A 169 18.34 12.78 -4.43
N MET A 170 17.55 12.20 -3.53
CA MET A 170 17.97 11.02 -2.80
C MET A 170 18.31 10.06 -3.93
N LEU A 171 19.57 9.63 -4.00
CA LEU A 171 19.91 8.47 -4.80
C LEU A 171 19.08 7.37 -4.18
N ILE A 172 17.92 7.14 -4.78
CA ILE A 172 17.03 6.07 -4.41
C ILE A 172 17.95 4.86 -4.56
N SER A 173 18.29 4.21 -3.46
CA SER A 173 18.45 2.78 -3.53
C SER A 173 17.08 2.32 -3.97
N ALA A 174 16.86 2.29 -5.30
CA ALA A 174 15.89 1.41 -5.84
C ALA A 174 16.34 0.08 -5.25
N SER A 175 15.64 -0.37 -4.19
CA SER A 175 15.50 -1.79 -3.98
C SER A 175 14.84 -2.22 -5.27
N THR A 176 15.68 -2.40 -6.28
CA THR A 176 15.32 -2.75 -7.62
C THR A 176 14.71 -4.10 -7.40
N PHE A 177 13.39 -4.13 -7.38
CA PHE A 177 12.64 -5.31 -7.68
C PHE A 177 13.03 -5.65 -9.13
N SER A 178 14.23 -6.22 -9.28
CA SER A 178 14.84 -6.51 -10.55
C SER A 178 14.30 -7.86 -10.94
N LEU A 179 13.13 -7.84 -11.56
CA LEU A 179 12.52 -9.02 -12.18
C LEU A 179 13.30 -9.49 -13.42
N ARG A 180 14.42 -8.83 -13.77
CA ARG A 180 15.17 -9.02 -15.01
C ARG A 180 15.78 -10.41 -15.18
N ASP A 181 15.93 -11.19 -14.12
CA ASP A 181 16.58 -12.52 -14.14
C ASP A 181 15.65 -13.66 -13.71
N MET A 182 14.33 -13.44 -13.69
CA MET A 182 13.38 -14.48 -13.23
C MET A 182 12.99 -15.43 -14.36
N THR A 183 13.10 -16.73 -14.11
CA THR A 183 12.39 -17.75 -14.88
C THR A 183 10.90 -17.45 -14.83
N MET A 184 10.25 -17.33 -15.99
CA MET A 184 8.84 -16.92 -16.10
C MET A 184 7.85 -17.98 -15.63
N ASP A 185 8.32 -19.13 -15.12
CA ASP A 185 7.45 -20.18 -14.60
C ASP A 185 6.67 -19.71 -13.38
N LEU A 186 5.37 -20.01 -13.37
CA LEU A 186 4.46 -19.63 -12.31
C LEU A 186 4.45 -20.72 -11.23
N LYS A 187 4.96 -20.41 -10.04
CA LYS A 187 4.84 -21.31 -8.88
C LYS A 187 3.56 -21.01 -8.12
N LEU A 188 2.49 -21.74 -8.44
CA LEU A 188 1.14 -21.55 -7.89
C LEU A 188 0.87 -22.54 -6.76
N PHE A 189 0.25 -22.09 -5.68
CA PHE A 189 -0.19 -22.97 -4.60
C PHE A 189 -1.57 -23.56 -4.94
N ASP A 190 -1.70 -24.88 -4.89
CA ASP A 190 -2.93 -25.61 -5.14
C ASP A 190 -2.95 -26.90 -4.33
N GLN A 191 -4.10 -27.26 -3.74
CA GLN A 191 -4.28 -28.51 -2.96
C GLN A 191 -3.17 -28.82 -1.94
N ASN A 192 -2.63 -27.79 -1.26
CA ASN A 192 -1.54 -27.86 -0.29
C ASN A 192 -0.13 -28.14 -0.86
N GLU A 193 0.06 -28.00 -2.17
CA GLU A 193 1.37 -28.12 -2.80
C GLU A 193 1.63 -26.95 -3.78
N TYR A 194 2.91 -26.69 -4.04
CA TYR A 194 3.30 -25.73 -5.07
C TYR A 194 3.47 -26.46 -6.41
N LYS A 195 2.70 -26.05 -7.41
CA LYS A 195 2.81 -26.49 -8.80
C LYS A 195 3.54 -25.43 -9.62
N THR A 196 4.43 -25.86 -10.50
CA THR A 196 5.15 -24.97 -11.42
C THR A 196 4.52 -25.07 -12.80
N ILE A 197 4.03 -23.96 -13.33
CA ILE A 197 3.39 -23.86 -14.64
C ILE A 197 4.30 -23.06 -15.56
N SER A 198 4.68 -23.61 -16.71
CA SER A 198 5.43 -22.86 -17.72
C SER A 198 4.63 -21.64 -18.18
N ALA A 199 5.30 -20.50 -18.38
CA ALA A 199 4.67 -19.31 -18.96
C ALA A 199 4.01 -19.60 -20.32
N ASP A 200 4.58 -20.51 -21.11
CA ASP A 200 4.06 -20.93 -22.41
C ASP A 200 2.68 -21.61 -22.31
N ASN A 201 2.32 -22.12 -21.12
CA ASN A 201 1.02 -22.72 -20.87
C ASN A 201 -0.03 -21.68 -20.45
N VAL A 202 0.33 -20.42 -20.24
CA VAL A 202 -0.62 -19.35 -19.90
C VAL A 202 -1.31 -18.86 -21.18
N SER A 203 -2.60 -19.18 -21.30
CA SER A 203 -3.38 -18.84 -22.49
C SER A 203 -4.00 -17.44 -22.43
N LEU A 204 -4.33 -16.96 -21.23
CA LEU A 204 -5.01 -15.68 -21.05
C LEU A 204 -4.68 -15.05 -19.70
N ILE A 205 -4.50 -13.73 -19.68
CA ILE A 205 -4.55 -12.94 -18.45
C ILE A 205 -5.59 -11.83 -18.57
N SER A 206 -6.49 -11.76 -17.59
CA SER A 206 -7.50 -10.70 -17.48
C SER A 206 -7.22 -9.83 -16.27
N TYR A 207 -7.25 -8.51 -16.46
CA TYR A 207 -7.09 -7.54 -15.38
C TYR A 207 -8.35 -6.71 -15.20
N HIS A 208 -8.86 -6.68 -13.97
CA HIS A 208 -9.99 -5.88 -13.53
C HIS A 208 -9.48 -4.80 -12.60
N ARG A 209 -9.84 -3.54 -12.86
CA ARG A 209 -9.56 -2.47 -11.89
C ARG A 209 -10.54 -2.59 -10.74
N ALA A 210 -10.06 -2.36 -9.52
CA ALA A 210 -10.95 -2.34 -8.36
C ALA A 210 -11.87 -1.11 -8.41
N ASP A 211 -13.10 -1.28 -7.93
CA ASP A 211 -14.04 -0.20 -7.67
C ASP A 211 -14.51 -0.26 -6.21
N LEU A 212 -15.39 0.67 -5.80
CA LEU A 212 -15.93 0.74 -4.45
C LEU A 212 -16.71 -0.54 -4.02
N LYS A 213 -17.03 -1.43 -4.97
CA LYS A 213 -17.74 -2.70 -4.71
C LYS A 213 -16.80 -3.92 -4.81
N GLY A 214 -15.50 -3.71 -4.97
CA GLY A 214 -14.50 -4.76 -5.14
C GLY A 214 -14.04 -4.84 -6.60
N ARG A 215 -14.65 -5.73 -7.39
CA ARG A 215 -14.25 -5.95 -8.79
C ARG A 215 -14.99 -5.00 -9.73
N GLY A 216 -14.25 -4.03 -10.27
CA GLY A 216 -14.70 -3.12 -11.31
C GLY A 216 -14.56 -3.69 -12.74
N PRO A 217 -14.59 -2.81 -13.75
CA PRO A 217 -14.61 -3.23 -15.15
C PRO A 217 -13.32 -3.96 -15.56
N LEU A 218 -13.45 -4.86 -16.54
CA LEU A 218 -12.33 -5.43 -17.27
C LEU A 218 -11.59 -4.30 -18.00
N ILE A 219 -10.29 -4.16 -17.73
CA ILE A 219 -9.44 -3.11 -18.31
C ILE A 219 -8.53 -3.68 -19.39
N ALA A 220 -8.03 -4.90 -19.19
CA ALA A 220 -7.14 -5.56 -20.12
C ALA A 220 -7.44 -7.05 -20.21
N ARG A 221 -7.34 -7.59 -21.43
CA ARG A 221 -7.40 -9.01 -21.74
C ARG A 221 -6.20 -9.31 -22.64
N LEU A 222 -5.23 -10.05 -22.11
CA LEU A 222 -3.92 -10.26 -22.73
C LEU A 222 -3.80 -11.72 -23.17
N GLU A 223 -3.33 -11.94 -24.39
CA GLU A 223 -3.12 -13.26 -25.00
C GLU A 223 -1.75 -13.25 -25.72
N GLY A 224 -1.11 -14.41 -25.89
CA GLY A 224 0.20 -14.51 -26.57
C GLY A 224 1.30 -13.69 -25.87
N CYS A 225 2.15 -12.99 -26.63
CA CYS A 225 3.29 -12.25 -26.08
C CYS A 225 2.93 -11.17 -25.04
N ASP A 226 1.68 -10.70 -25.02
CA ASP A 226 1.23 -9.73 -24.02
C ASP A 226 1.07 -10.36 -22.63
N THR A 227 0.79 -11.67 -22.54
CA THR A 227 0.76 -12.38 -21.25
C THR A 227 2.15 -12.46 -20.64
N GLU A 228 3.17 -12.84 -21.43
CA GLU A 228 4.57 -12.90 -21.00
C GLU A 228 5.03 -11.57 -20.41
N LYS A 229 4.70 -10.46 -21.10
CA LYS A 229 5.06 -9.12 -20.62
C LYS A 229 4.46 -8.84 -19.24
N LEU A 230 3.19 -9.19 -19.01
CA LEU A 230 2.57 -9.01 -17.69
C LEU A 230 3.12 -9.97 -16.64
N LEU A 231 3.34 -11.24 -16.98
CA LEU A 231 3.93 -12.24 -16.09
C LEU A 231 5.32 -11.81 -15.63
N SER A 232 6.11 -11.21 -16.51
CA SER A 232 7.44 -10.66 -16.17
C SER A 232 7.39 -9.52 -15.14
N MET A 233 6.20 -8.96 -14.87
CA MET A 233 5.99 -7.93 -13.85
C MET A 233 5.61 -8.52 -12.49
N ILE A 234 5.43 -9.83 -12.37
CA ILE A 234 5.04 -10.49 -11.13
C ILE A 234 6.06 -11.59 -10.82
N ASN A 235 6.59 -11.58 -9.61
CA ASN A 235 7.48 -12.64 -9.14
C ASN A 235 6.68 -13.87 -8.70
N PHE A 236 6.20 -14.65 -9.67
CA PHE A 236 5.56 -15.93 -9.37
C PHE A 236 6.54 -17.02 -8.93
N SER A 237 7.84 -16.83 -9.10
CA SER A 237 8.85 -17.85 -8.74
C SER A 237 9.07 -17.98 -7.22
N ALA A 238 8.83 -16.91 -6.47
CA ALA A 238 9.04 -16.85 -5.03
C ALA A 238 7.76 -16.39 -4.30
N PRO A 239 6.71 -17.24 -4.24
CA PRO A 239 5.61 -17.02 -3.33
C PRO A 239 6.10 -16.95 -1.89
N PHE A 240 5.41 -16.16 -1.08
CA PHE A 240 5.66 -16.05 0.35
C PHE A 240 4.33 -16.01 1.10
N GLU A 241 4.40 -16.34 2.38
CA GLU A 241 3.22 -16.32 3.23
C GLU A 241 3.19 -15.05 4.07
N LEU A 242 2.02 -14.43 4.18
CA LEU A 242 1.76 -13.32 5.09
C LEU A 242 0.66 -13.70 6.07
N GLU A 243 0.84 -13.29 7.32
CA GLU A 243 -0.20 -13.31 8.33
C GLU A 243 -0.90 -11.95 8.41
N GLY A 244 -2.22 -11.97 8.57
CA GLY A 244 -3.04 -10.76 8.71
C GLY A 244 -3.42 -10.09 7.40
N GLU A 245 -4.17 -8.99 7.51
CA GLU A 245 -4.61 -8.21 6.36
C GLU A 245 -3.60 -7.10 6.03
N PRO A 246 -3.14 -6.98 4.77
CA PRO A 246 -2.27 -5.89 4.37
C PRO A 246 -2.92 -4.52 4.59
N LEU A 247 -2.17 -3.56 5.14
CA LEU A 247 -2.55 -2.14 5.20
C LEU A 247 -2.38 -1.46 3.82
N ALA A 248 -2.85 -2.13 2.77
CA ALA A 248 -2.67 -1.76 1.37
C ALA A 248 -4.04 -1.61 0.71
N VAL A 249 -4.20 -0.61 -0.16
CA VAL A 249 -5.45 -0.48 -0.94
C VAL A 249 -5.55 -1.60 -1.97
N VAL A 250 -6.75 -2.14 -2.17
CA VAL A 250 -7.04 -3.05 -3.30
C VAL A 250 -7.13 -2.20 -4.57
N THR A 251 -6.27 -2.48 -5.55
CA THR A 251 -6.21 -1.72 -6.81
C THR A 251 -6.79 -2.49 -8.00
N GLY A 252 -6.90 -3.82 -7.88
CA GLY A 252 -7.48 -4.63 -8.94
C GLY A 252 -7.54 -6.11 -8.63
N GLU A 253 -7.85 -6.87 -9.67
CA GLU A 253 -7.83 -8.32 -9.68
C GLU A 253 -7.19 -8.83 -10.97
N VAL A 254 -6.36 -9.85 -10.85
CA VAL A 254 -5.77 -10.57 -11.99
C VAL A 254 -6.38 -11.97 -12.03
N GLU A 255 -6.83 -12.40 -13.19
CA GLU A 255 -7.22 -13.79 -13.46
C GLU A 255 -6.31 -14.36 -14.54
N ILE A 256 -5.70 -15.51 -14.27
CA ILE A 256 -4.80 -16.23 -15.18
C ILE A 256 -5.49 -17.52 -15.58
N GLU A 257 -5.64 -17.73 -16.89
CA GLU A 257 -6.01 -19.04 -17.45
C GLU A 257 -4.76 -19.74 -17.99
N TYR A 258 -4.58 -21.01 -17.63
CA TYR A 258 -3.44 -21.80 -18.07
C TYR A 258 -3.81 -23.26 -18.33
N LEU A 259 -2.98 -23.94 -19.12
CA LEU A 259 -3.17 -25.33 -19.51
C LEU A 259 -2.46 -26.29 -18.55
N VAL A 260 -3.20 -27.30 -18.08
CA VAL A 260 -2.68 -28.47 -17.36
C VAL A 260 -3.01 -29.71 -18.18
N GLY A 261 -2.02 -30.21 -18.92
CA GLY A 261 -2.24 -31.28 -19.90
C GLY A 261 -3.15 -30.83 -21.04
N LYS A 262 -4.45 -31.17 -20.97
CA LYS A 262 -5.47 -30.77 -21.95
C LYS A 262 -6.60 -29.94 -21.34
N GLU A 263 -6.56 -29.70 -20.04
CA GLU A 263 -7.58 -28.97 -19.31
C GLU A 263 -7.16 -27.52 -19.10
N ILE A 264 -8.13 -26.60 -19.12
CA ILE A 264 -7.92 -25.19 -18.82
C ILE A 264 -8.27 -24.98 -17.35
N GLU A 265 -7.31 -24.49 -16.59
CA GLU A 265 -7.49 -24.07 -15.21
C GLU A 265 -7.47 -22.55 -15.10
N ARG A 266 -7.99 -22.04 -13.99
CA ARG A 266 -8.07 -20.60 -13.69
C ARG A 266 -7.58 -20.31 -12.29
N LYS A 267 -6.76 -19.28 -12.16
CA LYS A 267 -6.28 -18.77 -10.87
C LYS A 267 -6.57 -17.27 -10.75
N GLY A 268 -7.18 -16.88 -9.65
CA GLY A 268 -7.53 -15.49 -9.36
C GLY A 268 -6.67 -14.89 -8.26
N PHE A 269 -6.31 -13.62 -8.42
CA PHE A 269 -5.50 -12.87 -7.48
C PHE A 269 -6.12 -11.50 -7.20
N THR A 270 -6.06 -11.06 -5.96
CA THR A 270 -6.35 -9.67 -5.57
C THR A 270 -5.06 -8.86 -5.61
N VAL A 271 -5.07 -7.72 -6.29
CA VAL A 271 -3.93 -6.81 -6.39
C VAL A 271 -4.04 -5.72 -5.33
N TYR A 272 -2.99 -5.59 -4.53
CA TYR A 272 -2.83 -4.61 -3.48
C TYR A 272 -1.74 -3.61 -3.87
N SER A 273 -2.08 -2.33 -3.86
CA SER A 273 -1.17 -1.21 -4.10
C SER A 273 -0.33 -1.33 -5.38
N ASP A 274 -0.83 -2.07 -6.38
CA ASP A 274 -0.12 -2.43 -7.61
C ASP A 274 1.22 -3.17 -7.41
N MET A 275 1.50 -3.66 -6.20
CA MET A 275 2.81 -4.21 -5.81
C MET A 275 2.74 -5.57 -5.13
N LEU A 276 1.54 -6.04 -4.79
CA LEU A 276 1.35 -7.27 -4.04
C LEU A 276 0.12 -8.00 -4.57
N LEU A 277 0.26 -9.27 -4.93
CA LEU A 277 -0.85 -10.12 -5.35
C LEU A 277 -1.14 -11.13 -4.25
N ARG A 278 -2.40 -11.23 -3.83
CA ARG A 278 -2.90 -12.27 -2.92
C ARG A 278 -3.64 -13.33 -3.71
N ASP A 279 -3.30 -14.60 -3.50
CA ASP A 279 -4.06 -15.72 -4.04
C ASP A 279 -5.48 -15.76 -3.43
N LYS A 280 -6.52 -15.76 -4.27
CA LYS A 280 -7.92 -15.78 -3.81
C LYS A 280 -8.34 -17.10 -3.17
N GLN A 281 -7.74 -18.22 -3.57
CA GLN A 281 -8.03 -19.54 -3.02
C GLN A 281 -7.22 -19.81 -1.75
N HIS A 282 -6.05 -19.18 -1.63
CA HIS A 282 -5.15 -19.32 -0.49
C HIS A 282 -4.74 -17.94 0.05
N PRO A 283 -5.59 -17.29 0.87
CA PRO A 283 -5.43 -15.89 1.27
C PRO A 283 -4.15 -15.54 2.03
N THR A 284 -3.39 -16.54 2.50
CA THR A 284 -2.08 -16.34 3.13
C THR A 284 -0.93 -16.33 2.13
N THR A 285 -1.15 -16.74 0.87
CA THR A 285 -0.12 -16.82 -0.17
C THR A 285 -0.08 -15.55 -1.01
N PHE A 286 1.12 -14.97 -1.13
CA PHE A 286 1.35 -13.71 -1.81
C PHE A 286 2.51 -13.75 -2.81
N TYR A 287 2.46 -12.83 -3.77
CA TYR A 287 3.48 -12.61 -4.78
C TYR A 287 3.78 -11.13 -4.90
N ASN A 288 5.04 -10.77 -5.04
CA ASN A 288 5.42 -9.39 -5.26
C ASN A 288 5.24 -9.02 -6.74
N ALA A 289 4.77 -7.81 -6.99
CA ALA A 289 4.64 -7.23 -8.32
C ALA A 289 5.57 -6.02 -8.48
N SER A 290 5.95 -5.76 -9.73
CA SER A 290 6.61 -4.54 -10.13
C SER A 290 5.70 -3.35 -9.82
N PRO A 291 6.25 -2.25 -9.28
CA PRO A 291 5.47 -1.05 -8.97
C PRO A 291 4.89 -0.34 -10.20
N ASP A 292 5.22 -0.83 -11.41
CA ASP A 292 4.71 -0.31 -12.68
C ASP A 292 3.56 -1.17 -13.25
N LEU A 293 3.11 -2.23 -12.55
CA LEU A 293 2.09 -3.18 -13.01
C LEU A 293 0.85 -2.47 -13.58
N ALA A 294 0.21 -1.63 -12.77
CA ALA A 294 -0.98 -0.89 -13.21
C ALA A 294 -0.66 0.10 -14.33
N SER A 295 0.47 0.80 -14.28
CA SER A 295 0.87 1.77 -15.32
C SER A 295 1.07 1.10 -16.68
N SER A 296 1.64 -0.12 -16.70
CA SER A 296 1.88 -0.90 -17.91
C SER A 296 0.59 -1.45 -18.51
N LEU A 297 -0.43 -1.68 -17.67
CA LEU A 297 -1.74 -2.15 -18.11
C LEU A 297 -2.52 -1.09 -18.93
N TRP A 298 -2.25 0.20 -18.73
CA TRP A 298 -2.85 1.26 -19.56
C TRP A 298 -2.47 1.15 -21.04
N GLY A 299 -1.29 0.63 -21.35
CA GLY A 299 -0.84 0.41 -22.72
C GLY A 299 -1.66 -0.63 -23.49
N PHE A 300 -2.46 -1.45 -22.79
CA PHE A 300 -3.29 -2.50 -23.37
C PHE A 300 -4.78 -2.17 -23.35
N MET A 301 -5.16 -0.97 -22.88
CA MET A 301 -6.55 -0.56 -22.93
C MET A 301 -6.97 -0.36 -24.39
N PRO A 302 -8.13 -0.91 -24.82
CA PRO A 302 -8.63 -0.63 -26.15
C PRO A 302 -8.76 0.88 -26.34
N LEU A 303 -8.12 1.42 -27.37
CA LEU A 303 -8.27 2.81 -27.78
C LEU A 303 -9.77 3.05 -28.01
N ARG A 304 -10.33 4.01 -27.28
CA ARG A 304 -11.73 4.43 -27.45
C ARG A 304 -11.91 5.18 -28.75
#